data_AF-A0A1Z2SIE0-F1
#
_entry.id   AF-A0A1Z2SIE0-F1
#
_cell.length_a   1.000
_cell.length_b   1.000
_cell.length_c   1.000
_cell.angle_alpha   90.00
_cell.angle_beta   90.00
_cell.angle_gamma   90.00
#
_symmetry.space_group_name_H-M   'P 1'
#
loop_
_entity.id
_entity.type
_entity.pdbx_description
1 polymer ?
#
loop_
_entity_poly.entity_id
_entity_poly.type
_entity_poly.pdbx_seq_one_letter_code
_entity_poly.pdbx_strand_id
1 'polypeptide(L)'
;MGKIIISLLFLTNLSHANEMVNEYKKLSSDFIVEYIKGSDNAKEIALKQLDVDPSDSAALLRLSISLDDKQCKNIKNYYLELGSENEIQDISRAIIQRRCHFK
;
A
#
# COMPACT_ATOMS: atom_id res chain seq x y z
N MET A 1 29.83 -23.05 29.99
CA MET A 1 28.36 -23.26 30.00
C MET A 1 27.69 -22.10 29.27
N GLY A 2 27.60 -22.17 27.94
CA GLY A 2 26.90 -21.17 27.14
C GLY A 2 25.43 -21.58 27.01
N LYS A 3 24.53 -20.93 27.76
CA LYS A 3 23.09 -21.12 27.57
C LYS A 3 22.60 -20.13 26.53
N ILE A 4 22.04 -20.69 25.48
CA ILE A 4 21.45 -20.05 24.30
C ILE A 4 20.35 -19.08 24.75
N ILE A 5 20.59 -17.78 24.64
CA ILE A 5 19.58 -16.72 24.76
C ILE A 5 19.33 -16.17 23.36
N ILE A 6 18.71 -16.95 22.48
CA ILE A 6 18.31 -16.50 21.14
C ILE A 6 16.81 -16.75 20.88
N SER A 7 16.14 -17.54 21.73
CA SER A 7 14.82 -18.09 21.38
C SER A 7 13.60 -17.19 21.66
N LEU A 8 13.73 -16.09 22.42
CA LEU A 8 12.58 -15.21 22.73
C LEU A 8 12.33 -14.10 21.70
N LEU A 9 13.38 -13.60 21.02
CA LEU A 9 13.25 -12.52 20.01
C LEU A 9 12.61 -13.01 18.70
N PHE A 10 12.76 -14.28 18.34
CA PHE A 10 12.16 -14.82 17.12
C PHE A 10 10.64 -14.99 17.24
N LEU A 11 10.13 -15.39 18.40
CA LEU A 11 8.70 -15.65 18.60
C LEU A 11 7.85 -14.38 18.53
N THR A 12 8.36 -13.26 19.06
CA THR A 12 7.65 -11.96 19.01
C THR A 12 7.59 -11.37 17.60
N ASN A 13 8.66 -11.57 16.80
CA ASN A 13 8.68 -11.12 15.42
C ASN A 13 7.73 -11.94 14.53
N LEU A 14 7.62 -13.25 14.78
CA LEU A 14 6.66 -14.12 14.08
C LEU A 14 5.20 -13.78 14.39
N SER A 15 4.87 -13.47 15.65
CA SER A 15 3.50 -13.07 16.00
C SER A 15 3.11 -11.73 15.36
N HIS A 16 4.02 -10.75 15.38
CA HIS A 16 3.78 -9.44 14.78
C HIS A 16 3.70 -9.50 13.25
N ALA A 17 4.56 -10.29 12.60
CA ALA A 17 4.48 -10.51 11.16
C ALA A 17 3.16 -11.17 10.75
N ASN A 18 2.66 -12.12 11.53
CA ASN A 18 1.39 -12.79 11.24
C ASN A 18 0.18 -11.86 11.43
N GLU A 19 0.24 -10.96 12.42
CA GLU A 19 -0.76 -9.92 12.63
C GLU A 19 -0.80 -8.95 11.44
N MET A 20 0.36 -8.45 10.98
CA MET A 20 0.47 -7.57 9.81
C MET A 20 -0.06 -8.21 8.52
N VAL A 21 0.22 -9.50 8.29
CA VAL A 21 -0.30 -10.23 7.12
C VAL A 21 -1.83 -10.33 7.15
N ASN A 22 -2.42 -10.57 8.32
CA ASN A 22 -3.87 -10.65 8.47
C ASN A 22 -4.54 -9.28 8.30
N GLU A 23 -3.93 -8.22 8.85
CA GLU A 23 -4.39 -6.85 8.65
C GLU A 23 -4.34 -6.47 7.17
N TYR A 24 -3.24 -6.75 6.48
CA TYR A 24 -3.10 -6.47 5.06
C TYR A 24 -4.13 -7.24 4.20
N LYS A 25 -4.38 -8.52 4.51
CA LYS A 25 -5.43 -9.31 3.83
C LYS A 25 -6.81 -8.69 4.02
N LYS A 26 -7.12 -8.22 5.22
CA LYS A 26 -8.37 -7.53 5.51
C LYS A 26 -8.48 -6.24 4.70
N LEU A 27 -7.44 -5.40 4.70
CA LEU A 27 -7.39 -4.18 3.87
C LEU A 27 -7.61 -4.48 2.39
N SER A 28 -7.04 -5.58 1.87
CA SER A 28 -7.24 -5.97 0.47
C SER A 28 -8.70 -6.32 0.15
N SER A 29 -9.39 -7.00 1.08
CA SER A 29 -10.82 -7.30 0.93
C SER A 29 -11.67 -6.04 1.03
N ASP A 30 -11.39 -5.19 2.02
CA ASP A 30 -12.13 -3.95 2.25
C ASP A 30 -11.99 -2.97 1.07
N PHE A 31 -10.80 -2.93 0.43
CA PHE A 31 -10.56 -2.14 -0.77
C PHE A 31 -11.55 -2.50 -1.88
N ILE A 32 -11.70 -3.79 -2.19
CA ILE A 32 -12.56 -4.25 -3.30
C ILE A 32 -14.01 -3.81 -3.05
N VAL A 33 -14.48 -3.96 -1.81
CA VAL A 33 -15.83 -3.58 -1.41
C VAL A 33 -16.05 -2.08 -1.58
N GLU A 34 -15.14 -1.24 -1.07
CA GLU A 34 -15.28 0.22 -1.16
C GLU A 34 -15.08 0.74 -2.59
N TYR A 35 -14.20 0.14 -3.37
CA TYR A 35 -13.99 0.49 -4.77
C TYR A 35 -15.24 0.23 -5.62
N ILE A 36 -15.89 -0.92 -5.45
CA ILE A 36 -17.13 -1.25 -6.17
C ILE A 36 -18.26 -0.27 -5.80
N LYS A 37 -18.29 0.23 -4.57
CA LYS A 37 -19.26 1.25 -4.13
C LYS A 37 -18.97 2.65 -4.69
N GLY A 38 -17.80 2.89 -5.29
CA GLY A 38 -17.35 4.23 -5.67
C GLY A 38 -17.06 5.14 -4.47
N SER A 39 -16.65 4.55 -3.35
CA SER A 39 -16.41 5.25 -2.09
C SER A 39 -14.99 5.84 -2.03
N ASP A 40 -14.87 7.07 -1.51
CA ASP A 40 -13.59 7.74 -1.24
C ASP A 40 -12.69 6.93 -0.27
N ASN A 41 -13.29 6.02 0.50
CA ASN A 41 -12.56 5.14 1.41
C ASN A 41 -11.60 4.17 0.68
N ALA A 42 -11.87 3.83 -0.59
CA ALA A 42 -11.01 2.94 -1.36
C ALA A 42 -9.57 3.50 -1.46
N LYS A 43 -9.46 4.81 -1.67
CA LYS A 43 -8.17 5.52 -1.69
C LYS A 43 -7.48 5.48 -0.33
N GLU A 44 -8.21 5.74 0.76
CA GLU A 44 -7.64 5.69 2.12
C GLU A 44 -7.13 4.28 2.48
N ILE A 45 -7.83 3.24 2.03
CA ILE A 45 -7.39 1.85 2.22
C ILE A 45 -6.10 1.58 1.43
N ALA A 46 -6.02 2.02 0.17
CA ALA A 46 -4.82 1.84 -0.65
C ALA A 46 -3.61 2.58 -0.06
N LEU A 47 -3.81 3.79 0.50
CA LEU A 47 -2.77 4.52 1.22
C LEU A 47 -2.28 3.76 2.45
N LYS A 48 -3.19 3.20 3.27
CA LYS A 48 -2.80 2.36 4.42
C LYS A 48 -2.02 1.12 4.01
N GLN A 49 -2.32 0.53 2.85
CA GLN A 49 -1.54 -0.60 2.34
C GLN A 49 -0.11 -0.18 1.97
N LEU A 50 0.07 1.00 1.38
CA LEU A 50 1.39 1.58 1.09
C LEU A 50 2.13 2.02 2.35
N ASP A 51 1.44 2.37 3.43
CA ASP A 51 2.07 2.63 4.72
C ASP A 51 2.66 1.34 5.35
N VAL A 52 2.06 0.18 5.05
CA VAL A 52 2.57 -1.14 5.47
C VAL A 52 3.74 -1.57 4.60
N ASP A 53 3.60 -1.48 3.28
CA ASP A 53 4.65 -1.79 2.31
C ASP A 53 4.64 -0.77 1.16
N PRO A 54 5.55 0.22 1.18
CA PRO A 54 5.62 1.23 0.14
C PRO A 54 5.99 0.64 -1.24
N SER A 55 6.65 -0.53 -1.29
CA SER A 55 7.05 -1.19 -2.54
C SER A 55 5.93 -2.01 -3.20
N ASP A 56 4.76 -2.12 -2.55
CA ASP A 56 3.67 -2.95 -3.02
C ASP A 56 3.02 -2.41 -4.29
N SER A 57 3.35 -3.02 -5.42
CA SER A 57 2.79 -2.71 -6.74
C SER A 57 1.26 -2.80 -6.78
N ALA A 58 0.66 -3.74 -6.05
CA ALA A 58 -0.80 -3.91 -6.04
C ALA A 58 -1.46 -2.77 -5.26
N ALA A 59 -0.90 -2.38 -4.11
CA ALA A 59 -1.38 -1.22 -3.36
C ALA A 59 -1.24 0.08 -4.18
N LEU A 60 -0.14 0.24 -4.92
CA LEU A 60 0.04 1.39 -5.80
C LEU A 60 -0.97 1.42 -6.96
N LEU A 61 -1.25 0.26 -7.55
CA LEU A 61 -2.30 0.14 -8.58
C LEU A 61 -3.67 0.49 -8.00
N ARG A 62 -4.03 -0.05 -6.84
CA ARG A 62 -5.27 0.25 -6.12
C ARG A 62 -5.41 1.74 -5.84
N LEU A 63 -4.33 2.39 -5.41
CA LEU A 63 -4.30 3.83 -5.23
C LEU A 63 -4.60 4.52 -6.57
N SER A 64 -3.86 4.20 -7.63
CA SER A 64 -3.97 4.86 -8.93
C SER A 64 -5.38 4.81 -9.53
N ILE A 65 -6.10 3.69 -9.38
CA ILE A 65 -7.46 3.52 -9.92
C ILE A 65 -8.55 4.14 -9.04
N SER A 66 -8.30 4.28 -7.73
CA SER A 66 -9.25 4.84 -6.77
C SER A 66 -9.22 6.36 -6.67
N LEU A 67 -8.27 7.02 -7.34
CA LEU A 67 -8.15 8.47 -7.31
C LEU A 67 -9.20 9.17 -8.17
N ASP A 68 -9.81 10.21 -7.60
CA ASP A 68 -10.52 11.26 -8.32
C ASP A 68 -9.58 12.46 -8.59
N ASP A 69 -9.89 13.24 -9.63
CA ASP A 69 -9.14 14.39 -10.12
C ASP A 69 -8.93 15.47 -9.03
N LYS A 70 -9.76 15.46 -7.98
CA LYS A 70 -9.72 16.39 -6.84
C LYS A 70 -8.76 15.97 -5.72
N GLN A 71 -8.28 14.73 -5.71
CA GLN A 71 -7.65 14.11 -4.53
C GLN A 71 -6.11 14.04 -4.59
N CYS A 72 -5.50 14.76 -5.53
CA CYS A 72 -4.07 14.63 -5.84
C CYS A 72 -3.08 15.29 -4.86
N LYS A 73 -3.54 16.17 -3.95
CA LYS A 73 -2.64 16.92 -3.05
C LYS A 73 -1.79 16.04 -2.14
N ASN A 74 -2.32 14.88 -1.71
CA ASN A 74 -1.67 13.99 -0.73
C ASN A 74 -0.95 12.80 -1.39
N ILE A 75 -1.00 12.68 -2.72
CA ILE A 75 -0.45 11.54 -3.47
C ILE A 75 0.99 11.79 -3.92
N LYS A 76 1.40 13.06 -3.93
CA LYS A 76 2.69 13.49 -4.47
C LYS A 76 3.88 12.78 -3.79
N ASN A 77 3.80 12.50 -2.49
CA ASN A 77 4.87 11.81 -1.76
C ASN A 77 5.00 10.36 -2.24
N TYR A 78 3.92 9.58 -2.25
CA TYR A 78 3.92 8.21 -2.78
C TYR A 78 4.34 8.16 -4.27
N TYR A 79 3.96 9.16 -5.08
CA TYR A 79 4.37 9.23 -6.47
C TYR A 79 5.87 9.50 -6.67
N LEU A 80 6.49 10.34 -5.82
CA LEU A 80 7.89 10.75 -5.96
C LEU A 80 8.87 9.83 -5.23
N GLU A 81 8.47 9.28 -4.09
CA GLU A 81 9.34 8.51 -3.20
C GLU A 81 9.42 7.04 -3.62
N LEU A 82 8.38 6.50 -4.25
CA LEU A 82 8.35 5.12 -4.70
C LEU A 82 9.03 5.02 -6.06
N GLY A 83 10.26 4.50 -6.08
CA GLY A 83 10.94 4.11 -7.32
C GLY A 83 10.09 3.15 -8.16
N SER A 84 10.47 2.98 -9.43
CA SER A 84 9.87 1.92 -10.26
C SER A 84 10.81 0.73 -10.29
N GLU A 85 10.30 -0.41 -9.83
CA GLU A 85 10.97 -1.70 -9.84
C GLU A 85 10.28 -2.68 -10.78
N ASN A 86 9.07 -2.36 -11.27
CA ASN A 86 8.31 -3.20 -12.19
C ASN A 86 7.23 -2.45 -12.98
N GLU A 87 6.75 -3.09 -14.05
CA GLU A 87 5.79 -2.55 -15.00
C GLU A 87 4.44 -2.13 -14.36
N ILE A 88 3.98 -2.83 -13.32
CA ILE A 88 2.73 -2.47 -12.62
C ILE A 88 2.90 -1.12 -11.93
N GLN A 89 4.05 -0.87 -11.31
CA GLN A 89 4.34 0.43 -10.71
C GLN A 89 4.45 1.52 -11.77
N ASP A 90 5.10 1.26 -12.91
CA ASP A 90 5.18 2.21 -14.03
C ASP A 90 3.79 2.61 -14.53
N ILE A 91 2.92 1.62 -14.77
CA ILE A 91 1.54 1.87 -15.24
C ILE A 91 0.77 2.67 -14.18
N SER A 92 0.89 2.29 -12.91
CA SER A 92 0.19 2.97 -11.81
C SER A 92 0.64 4.44 -11.69
N ARG A 93 1.95 4.69 -11.80
CA ARG A 93 2.52 6.04 -11.82
C ARG A 93 2.03 6.84 -13.02
N ALA A 94 1.96 6.25 -14.21
CA ALA A 94 1.44 6.92 -15.39
C ALA A 94 -0.05 7.31 -15.23
N ILE A 95 -0.87 6.44 -14.61
CA ILE A 95 -2.28 6.74 -14.29
C ILE A 95 -2.36 7.92 -13.31
N ILE A 96 -1.57 7.89 -12.23
CA ILE A 96 -1.51 8.98 -11.24
C ILE A 96 -1.06 10.27 -11.90
N GLN A 97 0.03 10.25 -12.68
CA GLN A 97 0.56 11.44 -13.35
C GLN A 97 -0.48 12.05 -14.29
N ARG A 98 -1.17 11.20 -15.07
CA ARG A 98 -2.23 11.65 -15.99
C ARG A 98 -3.40 12.30 -15.25
N ARG A 99 -3.89 11.69 -14.16
CA ARG A 99 -5.02 12.21 -13.37
C ARG A 99 -4.63 13.48 -12.59
N CYS A 100 -3.45 13.48 -11.99
CA CYS A 100 -3.01 14.52 -11.07
C CYS A 100 -2.26 15.67 -11.72
N HIS A 101 -1.98 15.58 -13.03
CA HIS A 101 -1.26 16.60 -13.79
C HIS A 101 0.09 16.97 -13.14
N PHE A 102 0.76 15.99 -12.52
CA PHE A 102 2.12 16.19 -12.03
C PHE A 102 3.05 16.40 -13.23
N LYS A 103 3.88 17.44 -13.13
CA LYS A 103 4.89 17.78 -14.13
C LYS A 103 6.16 16.98 -13.91
#